data_AF-A0A0S8KPC7-F1
#
_entry.id   AF-A0A0S8KPC7-F1
#
_cell.length_a   1.000
_cell.length_b   1.000
_cell.length_c   1.000
_cell.angle_alpha   90.00
_cell.angle_beta   90.00
_cell.angle_gamma   90.00
#
_symmetry.space_group_name_H-M   'P 1'
#
loop_
_entity.id
_entity.type
_entity.pdbx_description
1 polymer ?
#
loop_
_entity_poly.entity_id
_entity_poly.type
_entity_poly.pdbx_seq_one_letter_code
_entity_poly.pdbx_strand_id
1 'polypeptide(L)'
;MCSVAPAEDGKQPNKPGDGFVAGDVASYSYVPNRYWTLEQAKGILPYLCEYELMAWSGDKPLEAFHKENIRRIDLASQWSTAIMFYARRKDFRDEIVRLMLRAYRHKQLFILRDYWQPGDEHEPFDKTVDILETLWAKRKEVLVSPEGDRATGQQLINNMLMVKAGDENFGGLGTRGLETIYSTFHERVKNRSMDEEKPFTHIKAWYNMVGWAAWNYGSSWASSAKDMEHGRQSLPANTECIGVDVYDYWWLNIGFDPSKSVNLKKVLARVDEWHRIRTLYYPKGVNTCVCKNADDPSTWTPECWSDTHALMNAIQFAKADKAMMIYIGLSSSLPGQYTTPIETMDRYYDNCKAGPWVGLVWWTSMGKLHPKENPLGTLGYVDKTLVHYTPDSPKGKPYSKEESDRWHDDFVASRKRMFRDVVYGQFGFLNRESKE
;
A
#
# COMPACT_ATOMS: atom_id res chain seq x y z
N MET A 1 -18.21 29.02 -4.41
CA MET A 1 -18.41 29.24 -2.96
C MET A 1 -19.75 28.64 -2.59
N CYS A 2 -19.77 27.45 -2.02
CA CYS A 2 -20.98 26.83 -1.48
C CYS A 2 -20.72 26.52 -0.02
N SER A 3 -21.42 27.23 0.87
CA SER A 3 -21.41 27.04 2.31
C SER A 3 -22.15 25.77 2.67
N VAL A 4 -21.50 24.86 3.39
CA VAL A 4 -22.15 23.74 4.07
C VAL A 4 -22.75 24.28 5.37
N ALA A 5 -24.02 23.97 5.62
CA ALA A 5 -24.74 24.36 6.82
C ALA A 5 -24.08 23.77 8.09
N PRO A 6 -24.12 24.48 9.25
CA PRO A 6 -23.49 24.02 10.47
C PRO A 6 -24.30 22.88 11.09
N ALA A 7 -23.60 21.83 11.55
CA ALA A 7 -24.18 20.83 12.44
C ALA A 7 -24.39 21.45 13.83
N GLU A 8 -25.54 21.17 14.44
CA GLU A 8 -25.93 21.62 15.78
C GLU A 8 -24.98 21.12 16.88
N ASP A 9 -24.93 21.92 17.96
CA ASP A 9 -24.05 21.85 19.12
C ASP A 9 -23.88 20.46 19.76
N GLY A 10 -22.64 20.11 20.06
CA GLY A 10 -22.33 18.95 20.90
C GLY A 10 -20.85 18.62 21.04
N LYS A 11 -20.06 19.56 21.61
CA LYS A 11 -18.61 19.50 21.87
C LYS A 11 -17.75 19.45 20.60
N GLN A 12 -16.96 20.51 20.38
CA GLN A 12 -15.77 20.40 19.53
C GLN A 12 -14.98 19.17 19.99
N PRO A 13 -14.65 18.21 19.09
CA PRO A 13 -13.76 17.12 19.46
C PRO A 13 -12.50 17.76 20.03
N ASN A 14 -12.14 17.36 21.25
CA ASN A 14 -10.94 17.85 21.92
C ASN A 14 -9.79 17.80 20.91
N LYS A 15 -9.15 18.96 20.68
CA LYS A 15 -7.96 19.04 19.83
C LYS A 15 -7.01 17.94 20.30
N PRO A 16 -6.51 17.07 19.40
CA PRO A 16 -5.52 16.07 19.80
C PRO A 16 -4.35 16.76 20.49
N GLY A 17 -3.74 16.08 21.47
CA GLY A 17 -2.51 16.58 22.10
C GLY A 17 -1.39 16.78 21.07
N ASP A 18 -0.33 17.48 21.46
CA ASP A 18 0.75 17.85 20.54
C ASP A 18 1.33 16.65 19.78
N GLY A 19 1.46 16.81 18.46
CA GLY A 19 1.95 15.77 17.55
C GLY A 19 0.94 14.69 17.18
N PHE A 20 -0.28 14.69 17.74
CA PHE A 20 -1.36 13.79 17.34
C PHE A 20 -2.24 14.41 16.25
N VAL A 21 -2.76 13.55 15.38
CA VAL A 21 -3.64 13.89 14.27
C VAL A 21 -4.99 13.21 14.47
N ALA A 22 -6.07 13.99 14.34
CA ALA A 22 -7.43 13.50 14.41
C ALA A 22 -7.85 12.77 13.12
N GLY A 23 -8.39 11.57 13.26
CA GLY A 23 -9.05 10.79 12.21
C GLY A 23 -10.26 10.06 12.79
N ASP A 24 -10.48 8.80 12.39
CA ASP A 24 -11.42 7.90 13.10
C ASP A 24 -10.92 7.63 14.53
N VAL A 25 -9.61 7.78 14.73
CA VAL A 25 -8.90 7.70 16.01
C VAL A 25 -7.83 8.80 16.06
N ALA A 26 -7.48 9.27 17.26
CA ALA A 26 -6.34 10.14 17.46
C ALA A 26 -5.05 9.30 17.39
N SER A 27 -4.29 9.49 16.30
CA SER A 27 -3.03 8.75 16.03
C SER A 27 -1.84 9.69 16.07
N TYR A 28 -0.66 9.20 16.43
CA TYR A 28 0.58 9.96 16.35
C TYR A 28 1.23 9.67 14.99
N SER A 29 0.82 10.42 13.98
CA SER A 29 1.23 10.19 12.60
C SER A 29 1.27 11.51 11.81
N TYR A 30 1.86 11.48 10.61
CA TYR A 30 1.85 12.66 9.72
C TYR A 30 0.52 12.87 8.99
N VAL A 31 -0.34 11.86 8.93
CA VAL A 31 -1.57 11.86 8.12
C VAL A 31 -2.72 11.24 8.91
N PRO A 32 -3.98 11.67 8.74
CA PRO A 32 -5.10 11.10 9.48
C PRO A 32 -5.27 9.59 9.25
N ASN A 33 -5.43 8.82 10.33
CA ASN A 33 -5.94 7.44 10.24
C ASN A 33 -7.47 7.50 10.16
N ARG A 34 -8.01 7.46 8.95
CA ARG A 34 -9.47 7.52 8.73
C ARG A 34 -9.96 6.77 7.51
N TYR A 35 -11.26 6.53 7.45
CA TYR A 35 -11.94 6.22 6.19
C TYR A 35 -12.03 7.47 5.31
N TRP A 36 -11.90 7.23 4.01
CA TRP A 36 -12.04 8.23 2.95
C TRP A 36 -13.09 7.73 1.99
N THR A 37 -14.14 8.51 1.76
CA THR A 37 -15.05 8.22 0.65
C THR A 37 -14.35 8.49 -0.68
N LEU A 38 -14.85 7.93 -1.79
CA LEU A 38 -14.30 8.20 -3.12
C LEU A 38 -14.20 9.69 -3.43
N GLU A 39 -15.17 10.50 -2.99
CA GLU A 39 -15.13 11.95 -3.18
C GLU A 39 -14.07 12.63 -2.32
N GLN A 40 -13.92 12.22 -1.06
CA GLN A 40 -12.90 12.77 -0.16
C GLN A 40 -11.48 12.37 -0.58
N ALA A 41 -11.33 11.22 -1.24
CA ALA A 41 -10.05 10.69 -1.69
C ALA A 41 -9.49 11.42 -2.92
N LYS A 42 -10.31 12.16 -3.68
CA LYS A 42 -9.85 12.85 -4.89
C LYS A 42 -8.80 13.91 -4.56
N GLY A 43 -7.62 13.80 -5.16
CA GLY A 43 -6.58 14.82 -5.02
C GLY A 43 -5.70 14.64 -3.78
N ILE A 44 -5.89 13.56 -3.02
CA ILE A 44 -5.05 13.22 -1.86
C ILE A 44 -4.45 11.83 -2.03
N LEU A 45 -3.32 11.57 -1.38
CA LEU A 45 -2.68 10.25 -1.35
C LEU A 45 -1.95 10.05 -0.01
N PRO A 46 -2.68 9.94 1.11
CA PRO A 46 -2.11 9.99 2.45
C PRO A 46 -1.14 8.85 2.76
N TYR A 47 -1.36 7.66 2.22
CA TYR A 47 -0.67 6.44 2.67
C TYR A 47 0.42 6.01 1.68
N LEU A 48 1.67 6.39 1.96
CA LEU A 48 2.85 5.94 1.22
C LEU A 48 3.52 4.80 2.00
N CYS A 49 3.79 3.69 1.34
CA CYS A 49 4.37 2.50 1.96
C CYS A 49 5.29 1.74 0.98
N GLU A 50 6.26 1.02 1.52
CA GLU A 50 7.03 0.02 0.76
C GLU A 50 6.45 -1.36 1.09
N TYR A 51 6.00 -2.09 0.07
CA TYR A 51 5.58 -3.48 0.19
C TYR A 51 6.80 -4.35 0.41
N GLU A 52 6.65 -5.37 1.24
CA GLU A 52 7.69 -6.37 1.41
C GLU A 52 9.06 -5.87 1.94
N LEU A 53 9.12 -4.71 2.60
CA LEU A 53 10.35 -4.12 3.13
C LEU A 53 11.04 -4.94 4.24
N MET A 54 10.33 -5.58 5.15
CA MET A 54 10.92 -6.27 6.32
C MET A 54 11.90 -7.39 5.95
N ALA A 55 13.04 -7.44 6.62
CA ALA A 55 14.01 -8.52 6.51
C ALA A 55 13.52 -9.76 7.25
N TRP A 56 13.37 -10.86 6.51
CA TRP A 56 13.20 -12.19 7.05
C TRP A 56 13.56 -13.24 6.00
N SER A 57 14.30 -14.27 6.40
CA SER A 57 14.81 -15.32 5.51
C SER A 57 13.93 -16.58 5.46
N GLY A 58 12.90 -16.69 6.29
CA GLY A 58 12.03 -17.87 6.35
C GLY A 58 12.48 -18.95 7.35
N ASP A 59 13.78 -19.04 7.63
CA ASP A 59 14.42 -20.11 8.40
C ASP A 59 14.82 -19.69 9.83
N LYS A 60 14.87 -18.40 10.12
CA LYS A 60 15.27 -17.85 11.43
C LYS A 60 14.14 -17.06 12.10
N PRO A 61 14.16 -16.91 13.43
CA PRO A 61 13.28 -15.99 14.15
C PRO A 61 13.44 -14.55 13.64
N LEU A 62 12.40 -13.73 13.76
CA LEU A 62 12.41 -12.34 13.27
C LEU A 62 13.46 -11.49 13.99
N GLU A 63 13.72 -11.76 15.27
CA GLU A 63 14.71 -11.10 16.13
C GLU A 63 16.13 -11.22 15.58
N ALA A 64 16.43 -12.29 14.83
CA ALA A 64 17.73 -12.44 14.17
C ALA A 64 18.00 -11.33 13.14
N PHE A 65 16.94 -10.64 12.69
CA PHE A 65 16.99 -9.54 11.74
C PHE A 65 16.72 -8.18 12.39
N HIS A 66 16.63 -8.10 13.73
CA HIS A 66 16.23 -6.90 14.46
C HIS A 66 16.95 -5.63 14.00
N LYS A 67 18.29 -5.63 13.99
CA LYS A 67 19.10 -4.47 13.56
C LYS A 67 18.83 -4.04 12.12
N GLU A 68 18.67 -5.01 11.22
CA GLU A 68 18.37 -4.72 9.81
C GLU A 68 16.95 -4.18 9.66
N ASN A 69 15.99 -4.71 10.41
CA ASN A 69 14.64 -4.20 10.42
C ASN A 69 14.55 -2.78 10.97
N ILE A 70 15.26 -2.45 12.05
CA ILE A 70 15.39 -1.07 12.54
C ILE A 70 15.95 -0.15 11.45
N ARG A 71 17.04 -0.55 10.77
CA ARG A 71 17.61 0.22 9.65
C ARG A 71 16.57 0.48 8.55
N ARG A 72 15.81 -0.54 8.15
CA ARG A 72 14.80 -0.41 7.09
C ARG A 72 13.65 0.50 7.49
N ILE A 73 13.20 0.44 8.75
CA ILE A 73 12.21 1.37 9.30
C ILE A 73 12.74 2.81 9.25
N ASP A 74 14.00 3.03 9.67
CA ASP A 74 14.65 4.35 9.67
C ASP A 74 14.86 4.93 8.27
N LEU A 75 15.09 4.07 7.29
CA LEU A 75 15.16 4.49 5.88
C LEU A 75 13.76 4.87 5.38
N ALA A 76 12.78 3.98 5.55
CA ALA A 76 11.42 4.22 5.10
C ALA A 76 10.78 5.44 5.77
N SER A 77 11.12 5.77 7.02
CA SER A 77 10.57 6.94 7.70
C SER A 77 10.90 8.28 7.03
N GLN A 78 11.91 8.31 6.16
CA GLN A 78 12.25 9.50 5.39
C GLN A 78 11.30 9.75 4.21
N TRP A 79 10.49 8.76 3.81
CA TRP A 79 9.63 8.87 2.63
C TRP A 79 8.30 8.11 2.66
N SER A 80 7.99 7.39 3.73
CA SER A 80 6.75 6.62 3.87
C SER A 80 5.97 7.06 5.10
N THR A 81 4.66 7.29 4.93
CA THR A 81 3.74 7.63 6.02
C THR A 81 3.16 6.39 6.71
N ALA A 82 3.30 5.22 6.09
CA ALA A 82 2.93 3.93 6.65
C ALA A 82 4.03 2.90 6.44
N ILE A 83 4.02 1.84 7.25
CA ILE A 83 4.95 0.73 7.16
C ILE A 83 4.23 -0.61 7.38
N MET A 84 4.66 -1.62 6.64
CA MET A 84 4.09 -2.97 6.70
C MET A 84 4.97 -3.92 7.50
N PHE A 85 4.38 -4.60 8.48
CA PHE A 85 5.00 -5.70 9.23
C PHE A 85 4.37 -7.03 8.86
N TYR A 86 5.15 -8.12 8.85
CA TYR A 86 4.59 -9.45 8.59
C TYR A 86 4.34 -10.19 9.90
N ALA A 87 3.07 -10.25 10.29
CA ALA A 87 2.61 -11.17 11.32
C ALA A 87 2.58 -12.59 10.71
N ARG A 88 3.76 -13.16 10.42
CA ARG A 88 3.87 -14.50 9.81
C ARG A 88 3.63 -15.61 10.82
N ARG A 89 4.02 -15.39 12.07
CA ARG A 89 3.98 -16.38 13.14
C ARG A 89 3.68 -15.70 14.47
N LYS A 90 3.07 -16.43 15.42
CA LYS A 90 2.72 -15.90 16.75
C LYS A 90 3.94 -15.53 17.58
N ASP A 91 5.02 -16.31 17.47
CA ASP A 91 6.29 -16.04 18.15
C ASP A 91 6.93 -14.71 17.71
N PHE A 92 6.54 -14.14 16.55
CA PHE A 92 7.03 -12.84 16.11
C PHE A 92 6.35 -11.66 16.82
N ARG A 93 5.30 -11.89 17.61
CA ARG A 93 4.50 -10.82 18.25
C ARG A 93 5.37 -9.81 18.98
N ASP A 94 6.23 -10.26 19.89
CA ASP A 94 7.00 -9.38 20.75
C ASP A 94 8.01 -8.55 19.94
N GLU A 95 8.63 -9.16 18.92
CA GLU A 95 9.52 -8.46 18.00
C GLU A 95 8.77 -7.45 17.12
N ILE A 96 7.59 -7.80 16.60
CA ILE A 96 6.73 -6.86 15.88
C ILE A 96 6.37 -5.67 16.77
N VAL A 97 6.03 -5.87 18.04
CA VAL A 97 5.73 -4.78 18.97
C VAL A 97 6.95 -3.86 19.16
N ARG A 98 8.18 -4.40 19.27
CA ARG A 98 9.41 -3.59 19.32
C ARG A 98 9.60 -2.76 18.05
N LEU A 99 9.36 -3.35 16.89
CA LEU A 99 9.48 -2.67 15.60
C LEU A 99 8.38 -1.61 15.40
N MET A 100 7.17 -1.85 15.91
CA MET A 100 6.10 -0.86 15.95
C MET A 100 6.48 0.36 16.81
N LEU A 101 7.20 0.17 17.93
CA LEU A 101 7.71 1.30 18.72
C LEU A 101 8.67 2.18 17.92
N ARG A 102 9.54 1.57 17.11
CA ARG A 102 10.44 2.30 16.23
C ARG A 102 9.67 3.11 15.18
N ALA A 103 8.70 2.48 14.52
CA ALA A 103 7.86 3.15 13.52
C ALA A 103 6.96 4.24 14.14
N TYR A 104 6.48 4.03 15.36
CA TYR A 104 5.71 5.02 16.13
C TYR A 104 6.50 6.30 16.36
N ARG A 105 7.76 6.17 16.81
CA ARG A 105 8.67 7.32 16.97
C ARG A 105 8.78 8.14 15.69
N HIS A 106 8.77 7.46 14.55
CA HIS A 106 8.83 8.06 13.22
C HIS A 106 7.47 8.52 12.66
N LYS A 107 6.41 8.52 13.47
CA LYS A 107 5.06 8.95 13.08
C LYS A 107 4.47 8.15 11.90
N GLN A 108 4.89 6.89 11.75
CA GLN A 108 4.35 6.01 10.71
C GLN A 108 3.09 5.29 11.21
N LEU A 109 2.14 5.09 10.31
CA LEU A 109 1.00 4.20 10.52
C LEU A 109 1.39 2.75 10.23
N PHE A 110 0.68 1.79 10.83
CA PHE A 110 1.04 0.37 10.76
C PHE A 110 0.10 -0.42 9.86
N ILE A 111 0.67 -1.31 9.07
CA ILE A 111 -0.04 -2.32 8.30
C ILE A 111 0.45 -3.69 8.75
N LEU A 112 -0.43 -4.53 9.27
CA LEU A 112 -0.07 -5.92 9.57
C LEU A 112 -0.45 -6.82 8.39
N ARG A 113 0.49 -7.62 7.90
CA ARG A 113 0.21 -8.67 6.94
C ARG A 113 -0.11 -9.96 7.69
N ASP A 114 -1.37 -10.37 7.64
CA ASP A 114 -1.87 -11.61 8.23
C ASP A 114 -2.95 -12.16 7.32
N TYR A 115 -2.54 -13.05 6.41
CA TYR A 115 -3.40 -13.53 5.35
C TYR A 115 -4.45 -14.50 5.88
N TRP A 116 -5.67 -14.34 5.38
CA TRP A 116 -6.69 -15.36 5.40
C TRP A 116 -6.54 -16.26 4.18
N GLN A 117 -6.50 -17.58 4.39
CA GLN A 117 -6.51 -18.55 3.31
C GLN A 117 -7.64 -19.56 3.53
N PRO A 118 -8.44 -19.89 2.48
CA PRO A 118 -9.39 -20.97 2.56
C PRO A 118 -8.69 -22.29 2.93
N GLY A 119 -9.21 -22.98 3.94
CA GLY A 119 -8.68 -24.28 4.37
C GLY A 119 -7.41 -24.23 5.22
N ASP A 120 -6.98 -23.04 5.68
CA ASP A 120 -5.95 -22.95 6.71
C ASP A 120 -6.44 -23.62 8.00
N GLU A 121 -5.60 -24.46 8.61
CA GLU A 121 -5.88 -25.12 9.89
C GLU A 121 -5.79 -24.14 11.07
N HIS A 122 -5.11 -23.01 10.87
CA HIS A 122 -5.00 -21.95 11.86
C HIS A 122 -6.21 -21.03 11.84
N GLU A 123 -6.53 -20.48 13.01
CA GLU A 123 -7.63 -19.53 13.13
C GLU A 123 -7.33 -18.25 12.33
N PRO A 124 -8.27 -17.79 11.49
CA PRO A 124 -8.21 -16.50 10.81
C PRO A 124 -7.75 -15.34 11.70
N PHE A 125 -6.71 -14.63 11.26
CA PHE A 125 -6.17 -13.41 11.87
C PHE A 125 -5.63 -13.60 13.30
N ASP A 126 -5.31 -14.82 13.70
CA ASP A 126 -4.90 -15.14 15.07
C ASP A 126 -3.63 -14.40 15.53
N LYS A 127 -2.67 -14.16 14.62
CA LYS A 127 -1.43 -13.42 14.93
C LYS A 127 -1.72 -11.95 15.15
N THR A 128 -2.60 -11.36 14.33
CA THR A 128 -3.08 -9.99 14.52
C THR A 128 -3.81 -9.83 15.84
N VAL A 129 -4.72 -10.76 16.17
CA VAL A 129 -5.46 -10.75 17.43
C VAL A 129 -4.50 -10.83 18.61
N ASP A 130 -3.52 -11.74 18.59
CA ASP A 130 -2.53 -11.89 19.66
C ASP A 130 -1.70 -10.61 19.89
N ILE A 131 -1.31 -9.90 18.82
CA ILE A 131 -0.67 -8.58 18.93
C ILE A 131 -1.62 -7.56 19.58
N LEU A 132 -2.85 -7.44 19.08
CA LEU A 132 -3.81 -6.43 19.53
C LEU A 132 -4.25 -6.64 20.99
N GLU A 133 -4.48 -7.88 21.41
CA GLU A 133 -4.82 -8.21 22.80
C GLU A 133 -3.66 -7.92 23.75
N THR A 134 -2.44 -8.23 23.34
CA THR A 134 -1.22 -7.92 24.10
C THR A 134 -1.06 -6.41 24.27
N LEU A 135 -1.29 -5.63 23.21
CA LEU A 135 -1.26 -4.17 23.28
C LEU A 135 -2.40 -3.62 24.14
N TRP A 136 -3.60 -4.20 24.07
CA TRP A 136 -4.74 -3.78 24.88
C TRP A 136 -4.56 -4.04 26.38
N ALA A 137 -4.01 -5.21 26.73
CA ALA A 137 -3.64 -5.52 28.10
C ALA A 137 -2.65 -4.48 28.66
N LYS A 138 -1.78 -3.95 27.78
CA LYS A 138 -0.78 -2.93 28.10
C LYS A 138 -1.19 -1.52 27.68
N ARG A 139 -2.48 -1.24 27.49
CA ARG A 139 -2.97 0.01 26.88
C ARG A 139 -2.55 1.28 27.62
N LYS A 140 -2.37 1.19 28.95
CA LYS A 140 -1.93 2.30 29.83
C LYS A 140 -0.44 2.22 30.20
N GLU A 141 0.24 1.12 29.89
CA GLU A 141 1.65 0.92 30.22
C GLU A 141 2.54 1.58 29.16
N VAL A 142 3.64 2.22 29.58
CA VAL A 142 4.67 2.70 28.65
C VAL A 142 5.57 1.52 28.29
N LEU A 143 5.49 1.09 27.04
CA LEU A 143 6.38 0.10 26.45
C LEU A 143 7.67 0.77 26.02
N VAL A 144 8.80 0.08 26.16
CA VAL A 144 10.12 0.59 25.83
C VAL A 144 10.88 -0.45 25.02
N SER A 145 11.36 -0.08 23.83
CA SER A 145 12.20 -0.95 23.00
C SER A 145 13.67 -0.93 23.49
N PRO A 146 14.52 -1.86 23.03
CA PRO A 146 15.96 -1.82 23.31
C PRO A 146 16.65 -0.51 22.88
N GLU A 147 16.16 0.15 21.83
CA GLU A 147 16.63 1.45 21.32
C GLU A 147 16.16 2.63 22.19
N GLY A 148 15.31 2.37 23.18
CA GLY A 148 14.70 3.38 24.04
C GLY A 148 13.47 4.05 23.44
N ASP A 149 12.89 3.50 22.35
CA ASP A 149 11.67 4.02 21.74
C ASP A 149 10.45 3.69 22.62
N ARG A 150 9.51 4.63 22.72
CA ARG A 150 8.43 4.59 23.72
C ARG A 150 7.06 4.87 23.11
N ALA A 151 6.07 4.09 23.53
CA ALA A 151 4.66 4.33 23.31
C ALA A 151 3.85 3.52 24.32
N THR A 152 2.58 3.87 24.52
CA THR A 152 1.64 2.98 25.20
C THR A 152 1.02 1.97 24.25
N GLY A 153 0.47 0.88 24.80
CA GLY A 153 -0.29 -0.08 23.98
C GLY A 153 -1.44 0.59 23.21
N GLN A 154 -2.14 1.56 23.82
CA GLN A 154 -3.21 2.32 23.17
C GLN A 154 -2.68 3.15 21.99
N GLN A 155 -1.54 3.81 22.16
CA GLN A 155 -0.91 4.62 21.11
C GLN A 155 -0.54 3.75 19.91
N LEU A 156 -0.02 2.55 20.15
CA LEU A 156 0.28 1.60 19.08
C LEU A 156 -0.99 1.09 18.37
N ILE A 157 -2.06 0.81 19.11
CA ILE A 157 -3.37 0.43 18.53
C ILE A 157 -3.93 1.57 17.66
N ASN A 158 -3.88 2.82 18.13
CA ASN A 158 -4.41 3.97 17.39
C ASN A 158 -3.65 4.23 16.07
N ASN A 159 -2.36 3.88 16.03
CA ASN A 159 -1.54 3.98 14.82
C ASN A 159 -1.72 2.80 13.85
N MET A 160 -2.48 1.77 14.23
CA MET A 160 -2.82 0.67 13.33
C MET A 160 -3.80 1.14 12.25
N LEU A 161 -3.37 1.12 10.99
CA LEU A 161 -4.18 1.54 9.86
C LEU A 161 -5.00 0.38 9.31
N MET A 162 -4.35 -0.74 8.99
CA MET A 162 -5.02 -1.86 8.32
C MET A 162 -4.34 -3.20 8.54
N VAL A 163 -5.07 -4.27 8.22
CA VAL A 163 -4.56 -5.63 8.15
C VAL A 163 -4.69 -6.11 6.71
N LYS A 164 -3.57 -6.44 6.07
CA LYS A 164 -3.56 -7.07 4.75
C LYS A 164 -4.00 -8.52 4.90
N ALA A 165 -5.28 -8.75 4.59
CA ALA A 165 -6.01 -9.98 4.77
C ALA A 165 -5.86 -10.97 3.61
N GLY A 166 -5.41 -10.54 2.43
CA GLY A 166 -5.21 -11.46 1.31
C GLY A 166 -4.61 -10.81 0.07
N ASP A 167 -4.47 -11.63 -0.98
CA ASP A 167 -3.84 -11.28 -2.26
C ASP A 167 -4.75 -11.56 -3.46
N GLU A 168 -4.23 -11.55 -4.69
CA GLU A 168 -4.89 -11.54 -6.01
C GLU A 168 -5.90 -12.67 -6.31
N ASN A 169 -6.23 -13.52 -5.34
CA ASN A 169 -7.08 -14.70 -5.50
C ASN A 169 -8.58 -14.38 -5.64
N PHE A 170 -8.96 -13.12 -5.89
CA PHE A 170 -10.37 -12.70 -5.98
C PHE A 170 -11.17 -13.55 -6.98
N GLY A 171 -10.62 -13.83 -8.16
CA GLY A 171 -11.28 -14.69 -9.15
C GLY A 171 -11.59 -16.11 -8.67
N GLY A 172 -10.72 -16.68 -7.83
CA GLY A 172 -10.94 -17.99 -7.22
C GLY A 172 -11.89 -17.96 -6.02
N LEU A 173 -11.95 -16.85 -5.29
CA LEU A 173 -12.84 -16.67 -4.15
C LEU A 173 -14.27 -16.27 -4.54
N GLY A 174 -14.42 -15.49 -5.59
CA GLY A 174 -15.65 -14.80 -5.96
C GLY A 174 -16.16 -13.83 -4.90
N THR A 175 -17.32 -13.24 -5.16
CA THR A 175 -17.96 -12.26 -4.27
C THR A 175 -18.16 -12.81 -2.84
N ARG A 176 -18.66 -14.05 -2.71
CA ARG A 176 -18.95 -14.67 -1.41
C ARG A 176 -17.71 -15.00 -0.61
N GLY A 177 -16.64 -15.43 -1.26
CA GLY A 177 -15.36 -15.70 -0.59
C GLY A 177 -14.77 -14.40 -0.03
N LEU A 178 -14.78 -13.32 -0.82
CA LEU A 178 -14.33 -12.02 -0.33
C LEU A 178 -15.23 -11.45 0.78
N GLU A 179 -16.55 -11.61 0.67
CA GLU A 179 -17.51 -11.24 1.72
C GLU A 179 -17.22 -11.96 3.04
N THR A 180 -16.84 -13.24 2.96
CA THR A 180 -16.47 -14.05 4.12
C THR A 180 -15.19 -13.53 4.77
N ILE A 181 -14.17 -13.19 3.99
CA ILE A 181 -12.93 -12.59 4.52
C ILE A 181 -13.24 -11.33 5.33
N TYR A 182 -13.98 -10.39 4.76
CA TYR A 182 -14.32 -9.14 5.42
C TYR A 182 -15.18 -9.39 6.68
N SER A 183 -16.15 -10.28 6.60
CA SER A 183 -17.03 -10.61 7.74
C SER A 183 -16.25 -11.27 8.87
N THR A 184 -15.36 -12.22 8.56
CA THR A 184 -14.48 -12.85 9.55
C THR A 184 -13.53 -11.84 10.16
N PHE A 185 -12.97 -10.93 9.38
CA PHE A 185 -12.15 -9.84 9.92
C PHE A 185 -12.96 -8.93 10.86
N HIS A 186 -14.18 -8.58 10.46
CA HIS A 186 -15.09 -7.76 11.28
C HIS A 186 -15.39 -8.41 12.62
N GLU A 187 -15.74 -9.70 12.61
CA GLU A 187 -16.03 -10.46 13.82
C GLU A 187 -14.81 -10.59 14.73
N ARG A 188 -13.66 -10.99 14.16
CA ARG A 188 -12.50 -11.45 14.94
C ARG A 188 -11.61 -10.30 15.40
N VAL A 189 -11.50 -9.25 14.59
CA VAL A 189 -10.60 -8.11 14.83
C VAL A 189 -11.39 -6.84 15.11
N LYS A 190 -12.08 -6.30 14.09
CA LYS A 190 -12.60 -4.93 14.14
C LYS A 190 -13.66 -4.69 15.21
N ASN A 191 -14.63 -5.60 15.33
CA ASN A 191 -15.76 -5.49 16.26
C ASN A 191 -15.53 -6.26 17.57
N ARG A 192 -14.32 -6.77 17.79
CA ARG A 192 -13.95 -7.51 19.00
C ARG A 192 -14.20 -6.64 20.23
N SER A 193 -14.90 -7.21 21.21
CA SER A 193 -15.15 -6.56 22.50
C SER A 193 -14.03 -6.89 23.48
N MET A 194 -13.44 -5.88 24.10
CA MET A 194 -12.40 -6.00 25.12
C MET A 194 -12.75 -5.05 26.26
N ASP A 195 -12.89 -5.55 27.49
CA ASP A 195 -13.29 -4.74 28.65
C ASP A 195 -14.56 -3.89 28.39
N GLU A 196 -15.57 -4.49 27.73
CA GLU A 196 -16.83 -3.83 27.29
C GLU A 196 -16.67 -2.73 26.22
N GLU A 197 -15.45 -2.52 25.70
CA GLU A 197 -15.14 -1.57 24.63
C GLU A 197 -14.92 -2.27 23.28
N LYS A 198 -14.95 -1.51 22.18
CA LYS A 198 -14.55 -1.97 20.84
C LYS A 198 -13.34 -1.18 20.32
N PRO A 199 -12.14 -1.45 20.86
CA PRO A 199 -10.98 -0.58 20.66
C PRO A 199 -10.36 -0.63 19.26
N PHE A 200 -10.80 -1.54 18.40
CA PHE A 200 -10.18 -1.85 17.11
C PHE A 200 -11.01 -1.41 15.89
N THR A 201 -12.09 -0.65 16.11
CA THR A 201 -13.08 -0.31 15.08
C THR A 201 -12.54 0.57 13.95
N HIS A 202 -11.45 1.29 14.16
CA HIS A 202 -10.78 2.08 13.11
C HIS A 202 -9.92 1.24 12.17
N ILE A 203 -9.51 0.03 12.57
CA ILE A 203 -8.63 -0.84 11.77
C ILE A 203 -9.42 -1.42 10.59
N LYS A 204 -8.83 -1.37 9.40
CA LYS A 204 -9.45 -1.79 8.14
C LYS A 204 -8.90 -3.13 7.66
N ALA A 205 -9.72 -3.96 7.02
CA ALA A 205 -9.24 -5.09 6.23
C ALA A 205 -8.83 -4.62 4.82
N TRP A 206 -7.66 -5.07 4.36
CA TRP A 206 -7.15 -4.83 3.02
C TRP A 206 -6.96 -6.14 2.25
N TYR A 207 -7.55 -6.22 1.06
CA TYR A 207 -7.38 -7.33 0.12
C TYR A 207 -6.86 -6.84 -1.23
N ASN A 208 -5.88 -7.51 -1.85
CA ASN A 208 -5.41 -7.16 -3.20
C ASN A 208 -6.21 -7.90 -4.28
N MET A 209 -6.29 -7.30 -5.46
CA MET A 209 -6.85 -7.90 -6.65
C MET A 209 -5.98 -7.57 -7.86
N VAL A 210 -6.00 -8.43 -8.88
CA VAL A 210 -5.33 -8.14 -10.15
C VAL A 210 -6.08 -7.06 -10.90
N GLY A 211 -5.39 -6.11 -11.54
CA GLY A 211 -5.98 -5.03 -12.33
C GLY A 211 -7.14 -5.43 -13.26
N TRP A 212 -8.03 -4.47 -13.53
CA TRP A 212 -9.30 -4.59 -14.25
C TRP A 212 -9.20 -5.31 -15.61
N ALA A 213 -8.13 -5.05 -16.35
CA ALA A 213 -7.88 -5.60 -17.68
C ALA A 213 -7.11 -6.94 -17.65
N ALA A 214 -6.95 -7.57 -16.48
CA ALA A 214 -6.11 -8.75 -16.35
C ALA A 214 -6.60 -9.98 -17.13
N TRP A 215 -5.59 -10.80 -17.43
CA TRP A 215 -5.39 -12.04 -18.20
C TRP A 215 -6.44 -13.16 -18.16
N ASN A 216 -7.58 -12.95 -17.50
CA ASN A 216 -8.78 -13.78 -17.63
C ASN A 216 -10.02 -12.97 -17.23
N TYR A 217 -10.97 -12.82 -18.16
CA TYR A 217 -12.19 -12.04 -17.94
C TYR A 217 -13.02 -12.52 -16.73
N GLY A 218 -12.99 -13.82 -16.42
CA GLY A 218 -13.73 -14.40 -15.30
C GLY A 218 -13.10 -14.23 -13.91
N SER A 219 -11.85 -13.75 -13.83
CA SER A 219 -11.15 -13.60 -12.55
C SER A 219 -11.18 -12.19 -11.96
N SER A 220 -11.86 -11.26 -12.62
CA SER A 220 -11.88 -9.83 -12.26
C SER A 220 -13.22 -9.39 -11.67
N TRP A 221 -13.22 -8.20 -11.06
CA TRP A 221 -14.44 -7.60 -10.55
C TRP A 221 -15.35 -7.06 -11.66
N ALA A 222 -16.62 -6.88 -11.35
CA ALA A 222 -17.63 -6.26 -12.21
C ALA A 222 -17.75 -4.76 -11.88
N SER A 223 -17.78 -3.91 -12.91
CA SER A 223 -18.03 -2.47 -12.78
C SER A 223 -19.52 -2.13 -12.99
N SER A 224 -20.29 -3.09 -13.49
CA SER A 224 -21.72 -2.97 -13.79
C SER A 224 -22.41 -4.35 -13.80
N ALA A 225 -23.74 -4.36 -13.84
CA ALA A 225 -24.52 -5.59 -14.00
C ALA A 225 -24.20 -6.33 -15.31
N LYS A 226 -23.94 -5.58 -16.39
CA LYS A 226 -23.59 -6.15 -17.71
C LYS A 226 -22.27 -6.93 -17.65
N ASP A 227 -21.31 -6.47 -16.85
CA ASP A 227 -20.03 -7.17 -16.69
C ASP A 227 -20.21 -8.56 -16.04
N MET A 228 -21.21 -8.70 -15.16
CA MET A 228 -21.52 -9.99 -14.53
C MET A 228 -22.04 -11.03 -15.53
N GLU A 229 -22.71 -10.59 -16.60
CA GLU A 229 -23.11 -11.47 -17.72
C GLU A 229 -21.89 -12.06 -18.45
N HIS A 230 -20.73 -11.41 -18.33
CA HIS A 230 -19.44 -11.87 -18.84
C HIS A 230 -18.62 -12.69 -17.81
N GLY A 231 -19.24 -13.11 -16.70
CA GLY A 231 -18.61 -13.95 -15.68
C GLY A 231 -17.77 -13.20 -14.64
N ARG A 232 -17.77 -11.85 -14.66
CA ARG A 232 -17.13 -11.04 -13.62
C ARG A 232 -17.94 -11.07 -12.32
N GLN A 233 -17.25 -10.87 -11.20
CA GLN A 233 -17.83 -10.97 -9.86
C GLN A 233 -18.03 -9.58 -9.25
N SER A 234 -19.16 -9.32 -8.58
CA SER A 234 -19.32 -8.06 -7.86
C SER A 234 -18.37 -8.00 -6.65
N LEU A 235 -17.92 -6.81 -6.27
CA LEU A 235 -17.40 -6.61 -4.92
C LEU A 235 -18.53 -6.83 -3.90
N PRO A 236 -18.23 -7.26 -2.66
CA PRO A 236 -19.23 -7.30 -1.60
C PRO A 236 -19.41 -5.92 -0.95
N ALA A 237 -20.61 -5.64 -0.45
CA ALA A 237 -20.94 -4.34 0.15
C ALA A 237 -20.14 -4.02 1.43
N ASN A 238 -19.61 -5.05 2.11
CA ASN A 238 -18.78 -4.90 3.31
C ASN A 238 -17.29 -4.65 3.03
N THR A 239 -16.91 -4.41 1.76
CA THR A 239 -15.54 -4.11 1.36
C THR A 239 -15.00 -2.84 2.04
N GLU A 240 -13.76 -2.90 2.56
CA GLU A 240 -13.12 -1.77 3.26
C GLU A 240 -11.90 -1.19 2.56
N CYS A 241 -10.92 -2.00 2.17
CA CYS A 241 -9.75 -1.55 1.42
C CYS A 241 -9.42 -2.55 0.31
N ILE A 242 -9.31 -2.06 -0.91
CA ILE A 242 -9.00 -2.87 -2.09
C ILE A 242 -7.70 -2.38 -2.70
N GLY A 243 -6.71 -3.27 -2.74
CA GLY A 243 -5.46 -3.09 -3.47
C GLY A 243 -5.63 -3.50 -4.92
N VAL A 244 -5.04 -2.75 -5.85
CA VAL A 244 -4.91 -3.16 -7.24
C VAL A 244 -3.44 -3.41 -7.54
N ASP A 245 -3.12 -4.65 -7.87
CA ASP A 245 -1.77 -5.06 -8.29
C ASP A 245 -1.68 -5.07 -9.82
N VAL A 246 -0.61 -4.46 -10.33
CA VAL A 246 -0.37 -4.28 -11.77
C VAL A 246 1.07 -4.68 -12.10
N TYR A 247 1.23 -5.85 -12.69
CA TYR A 247 2.51 -6.45 -13.05
C TYR A 247 3.04 -6.02 -14.43
N ASP A 248 2.41 -5.05 -15.07
CA ASP A 248 2.48 -4.90 -16.53
C ASP A 248 3.79 -4.30 -17.06
N TYR A 249 4.58 -3.65 -16.21
CA TYR A 249 5.89 -3.12 -16.62
C TYR A 249 6.84 -4.24 -17.09
N TRP A 250 6.69 -5.46 -16.55
CA TRP A 250 7.53 -6.60 -16.87
C TRP A 250 7.39 -7.06 -18.33
N TRP A 251 6.19 -6.95 -18.89
CA TRP A 251 5.90 -7.43 -20.25
C TRP A 251 6.22 -6.44 -21.35
N LEU A 252 6.77 -5.27 -21.00
CA LEU A 252 7.17 -4.29 -22.00
C LEU A 252 8.26 -4.84 -22.93
N ASN A 253 9.06 -5.82 -22.49
CA ASN A 253 10.26 -6.29 -23.21
C ASN A 253 11.16 -5.11 -23.65
N ILE A 254 11.02 -3.94 -23.02
CA ILE A 254 11.81 -2.75 -23.31
C ILE A 254 12.97 -2.76 -22.34
N GLY A 255 14.17 -2.79 -22.91
CA GLY A 255 15.37 -2.60 -22.15
C GLY A 255 15.51 -1.25 -21.50
N PHE A 256 15.27 -1.18 -20.19
CA PHE A 256 15.70 -0.06 -19.38
C PHE A 256 17.03 -0.34 -18.69
N ASP A 257 18.09 0.08 -19.37
CA ASP A 257 19.40 0.30 -18.78
C ASP A 257 19.45 1.77 -18.34
N PRO A 258 19.50 2.07 -17.02
CA PRO A 258 19.65 3.42 -16.51
C PRO A 258 20.85 4.15 -17.14
N SER A 259 21.93 3.43 -17.49
CA SER A 259 23.14 4.00 -18.11
C SER A 259 22.96 4.36 -19.59
N LYS A 260 21.92 3.86 -20.27
CA LYS A 260 21.63 4.15 -21.68
C LYS A 260 20.22 4.73 -21.84
N SER A 261 20.15 6.05 -21.78
CA SER A 261 18.94 6.86 -22.00
C SER A 261 18.27 6.70 -23.38
N VAL A 262 18.85 5.91 -24.30
CA VAL A 262 18.36 5.70 -25.67
C VAL A 262 16.91 5.17 -25.69
N ASN A 263 16.51 4.42 -24.67
CA ASN A 263 15.13 3.95 -24.53
C ASN A 263 14.28 4.74 -23.54
N LEU A 264 14.84 5.68 -22.76
CA LEU A 264 14.09 6.41 -21.73
C LEU A 264 12.84 7.09 -22.32
N LYS A 265 12.96 7.77 -23.47
CA LYS A 265 11.80 8.38 -24.14
C LYS A 265 10.71 7.35 -24.52
N LYS A 266 11.10 6.16 -24.98
CA LYS A 266 10.15 5.10 -25.34
C LYS A 266 9.49 4.49 -24.10
N VAL A 267 10.28 4.27 -23.04
CA VAL A 267 9.78 3.81 -21.74
C VAL A 267 8.79 4.83 -21.18
N LEU A 268 9.16 6.11 -21.13
CA LEU A 268 8.28 7.19 -20.66
C LEU A 268 7.01 7.30 -21.50
N ALA A 269 7.09 7.25 -22.82
CA ALA A 269 5.90 7.30 -23.68
C ALA A 269 4.94 6.13 -23.41
N ARG A 270 5.49 4.92 -23.23
CA ARG A 270 4.69 3.75 -22.91
C ARG A 270 4.12 3.82 -21.49
N VAL A 271 4.88 4.33 -20.53
CA VAL A 271 4.44 4.59 -19.16
C VAL A 271 3.31 5.62 -19.13
N ASP A 272 3.46 6.72 -19.87
CA ASP A 272 2.41 7.75 -20.01
C ASP A 272 1.14 7.16 -20.64
N GLU A 273 1.28 6.30 -21.66
CA GLU A 273 0.16 5.55 -22.24
C GLU A 273 -0.51 4.62 -21.22
N TRP A 274 0.27 3.85 -20.45
CA TRP A 274 -0.24 3.00 -19.38
C TRP A 274 -1.01 3.78 -18.33
N HIS A 275 -0.44 4.88 -17.84
CA HIS A 275 -1.12 5.72 -16.87
C HIS A 275 -2.40 6.32 -17.44
N ARG A 276 -2.36 6.79 -18.69
CA ARG A 276 -3.55 7.30 -19.39
C ARG A 276 -4.66 6.25 -19.37
N ILE A 277 -4.36 4.97 -19.63
CA ILE A 277 -5.40 3.95 -19.74
C ILE A 277 -5.77 3.30 -18.39
N ARG A 278 -4.88 3.24 -17.39
CA ARG A 278 -5.11 2.56 -16.09
C ARG A 278 -5.41 3.51 -14.94
N THR A 279 -4.44 4.37 -14.61
CA THR A 279 -4.41 5.12 -13.34
C THR A 279 -4.95 6.54 -13.44
N LEU A 280 -5.04 7.10 -14.64
CA LEU A 280 -5.46 8.48 -14.84
C LEU A 280 -6.93 8.63 -14.44
N TYR A 281 -7.18 9.59 -13.55
CA TYR A 281 -8.54 10.00 -13.21
C TYR A 281 -9.10 10.95 -14.28
N TYR A 282 -10.34 10.69 -14.67
CA TYR A 282 -11.07 11.43 -15.70
C TYR A 282 -12.28 12.06 -15.02
N PRO A 283 -12.29 13.37 -14.75
CA PRO A 283 -13.36 14.01 -13.97
C PRO A 283 -14.77 13.84 -14.53
N LYS A 284 -14.89 13.63 -15.84
CA LYS A 284 -16.17 13.36 -16.52
C LYS A 284 -16.66 11.91 -16.36
N GLY A 285 -15.88 11.05 -15.73
CA GLY A 285 -16.10 9.60 -15.65
C GLY A 285 -15.64 8.87 -16.90
N VAL A 286 -15.55 7.54 -16.79
CA VAL A 286 -15.32 6.61 -17.90
C VAL A 286 -16.38 5.52 -17.81
N ASN A 287 -17.06 5.25 -18.92
CA ASN A 287 -17.99 4.12 -19.02
C ASN A 287 -17.18 2.84 -19.27
N THR A 288 -16.73 2.21 -18.20
CA THR A 288 -15.89 1.01 -18.27
C THR A 288 -16.65 -0.17 -18.84
N CYS A 289 -15.97 -0.98 -19.67
CA CYS A 289 -16.58 -2.12 -20.32
C CYS A 289 -15.59 -3.27 -20.52
N VAL A 290 -16.13 -4.48 -20.68
CA VAL A 290 -15.35 -5.66 -21.06
C VAL A 290 -14.97 -5.56 -22.54
N CYS A 291 -13.67 -5.60 -22.82
CA CYS A 291 -13.16 -5.59 -24.19
C CYS A 291 -12.87 -7.01 -24.68
N LYS A 292 -12.72 -7.21 -25.99
CA LYS A 292 -12.67 -8.55 -26.58
C LYS A 292 -11.32 -9.25 -26.49
N ASN A 293 -10.22 -8.48 -26.39
CA ASN A 293 -8.85 -9.00 -26.31
C ASN A 293 -7.91 -7.99 -25.64
N ALA A 294 -7.27 -8.35 -24.52
CA ALA A 294 -6.28 -7.50 -23.85
C ALA A 294 -4.92 -7.41 -24.61
N ASP A 295 -4.64 -8.37 -25.50
CA ASP A 295 -3.40 -8.37 -26.28
C ASP A 295 -3.46 -7.48 -27.53
N ASP A 296 -4.64 -6.93 -27.85
CA ASP A 296 -4.84 -6.04 -28.99
C ASP A 296 -4.70 -4.56 -28.56
N PRO A 297 -3.67 -3.83 -29.05
CA PRO A 297 -3.48 -2.41 -28.75
C PRO A 297 -4.67 -1.52 -29.15
N SER A 298 -5.52 -1.96 -30.09
CA SER A 298 -6.74 -1.21 -30.44
C SER A 298 -7.72 -1.11 -29.27
N THR A 299 -7.59 -2.00 -28.27
CA THR A 299 -8.40 -2.00 -27.06
C THR A 299 -7.77 -1.20 -25.93
N TRP A 300 -6.59 -0.59 -26.10
CA TRP A 300 -5.91 0.21 -25.07
C TRP A 300 -6.54 1.59 -24.92
N THR A 301 -7.83 1.57 -24.55
CA THR A 301 -8.63 2.74 -24.25
C THR A 301 -8.94 2.76 -22.75
N PRO A 302 -9.24 3.95 -22.17
CA PRO A 302 -9.61 4.04 -20.77
C PRO A 302 -10.85 3.20 -20.41
N GLU A 303 -11.81 3.06 -21.32
CA GLU A 303 -13.02 2.24 -21.12
C GLU A 303 -12.68 0.77 -20.84
N CYS A 304 -11.66 0.26 -21.53
CA CYS A 304 -11.23 -1.13 -21.44
C CYS A 304 -10.27 -1.38 -20.27
N TRP A 305 -9.43 -0.40 -19.90
CA TRP A 305 -8.25 -0.62 -19.05
C TRP A 305 -8.21 0.18 -17.76
N SER A 306 -9.14 1.10 -17.52
CA SER A 306 -9.02 1.99 -16.37
C SER A 306 -9.31 1.29 -15.06
N ASP A 307 -8.26 0.86 -14.36
CA ASP A 307 -8.33 0.37 -12.98
C ASP A 307 -9.00 1.41 -12.06
N THR A 308 -8.69 2.69 -12.28
CA THR A 308 -9.24 3.79 -11.48
C THR A 308 -10.75 3.84 -11.61
N HIS A 309 -11.28 4.01 -12.83
CA HIS A 309 -12.71 4.14 -13.03
C HIS A 309 -13.45 2.83 -12.83
N ALA A 310 -12.86 1.71 -13.24
CA ALA A 310 -13.52 0.43 -13.09
C ALA A 310 -13.69 0.05 -11.62
N LEU A 311 -12.69 0.32 -10.77
CA LEU A 311 -12.81 0.07 -9.34
C LEU A 311 -13.76 1.07 -8.67
N MET A 312 -13.75 2.35 -9.05
CA MET A 312 -14.76 3.33 -8.59
C MET A 312 -16.19 2.86 -8.91
N ASN A 313 -16.43 2.47 -10.17
CA ASN A 313 -17.72 1.99 -10.66
C ASN A 313 -18.13 0.71 -9.91
N ALA A 314 -17.19 -0.21 -9.68
CA ALA A 314 -17.43 -1.44 -8.92
C ALA A 314 -17.81 -1.18 -7.46
N ILE A 315 -17.14 -0.24 -6.80
CA ILE A 315 -17.44 0.19 -5.43
C ILE A 315 -18.87 0.77 -5.38
N GLN A 316 -19.22 1.64 -6.32
CA GLN A 316 -20.56 2.22 -6.41
C GLN A 316 -21.64 1.16 -6.72
N PHE A 317 -21.38 0.28 -7.67
CA PHE A 317 -22.27 -0.82 -8.06
C PHE A 317 -22.53 -1.77 -6.89
N ALA A 318 -21.48 -2.12 -6.13
CA ALA A 318 -21.57 -2.97 -4.95
C ALA A 318 -22.14 -2.26 -3.71
N LYS A 319 -22.33 -0.93 -3.75
CA LYS A 319 -22.67 -0.08 -2.60
C LYS A 319 -21.68 -0.24 -1.43
N ALA A 320 -20.41 -0.38 -1.77
CA ALA A 320 -19.33 -0.52 -0.79
C ALA A 320 -18.81 0.86 -0.35
N ASP A 321 -19.67 1.69 0.26
CA ASP A 321 -19.42 3.12 0.48
C ASP A 321 -18.19 3.45 1.34
N LYS A 322 -17.66 2.46 2.07
CA LYS A 322 -16.45 2.58 2.90
C LYS A 322 -15.17 2.10 2.21
N ALA A 323 -15.28 1.55 1.00
CA ALA A 323 -14.17 0.99 0.27
C ALA A 323 -13.16 2.06 -0.13
N MET A 324 -11.91 1.86 0.29
CA MET A 324 -10.77 2.69 -0.05
C MET A 324 -9.91 2.00 -1.10
N MET A 325 -9.41 2.78 -2.05
CA MET A 325 -8.59 2.28 -3.15
C MET A 325 -7.10 2.44 -2.83
N ILE A 326 -6.34 1.35 -2.94
CA ILE A 326 -4.88 1.32 -2.76
C ILE A 326 -4.26 0.88 -4.08
N TYR A 327 -3.32 1.65 -4.59
CA TYR A 327 -2.58 1.28 -5.78
C TYR A 327 -1.26 0.62 -5.38
N ILE A 328 -0.92 -0.51 -6.00
CA ILE A 328 0.37 -1.16 -5.82
C ILE A 328 1.20 -0.88 -7.07
N GLY A 329 2.19 -0.01 -6.90
CA GLY A 329 3.15 0.35 -7.93
C GLY A 329 4.37 -0.56 -7.86
N LEU A 330 5.04 -0.77 -8.99
CA LEU A 330 6.29 -1.53 -9.00
C LEU A 330 7.47 -0.62 -8.65
N SER A 331 8.34 -1.13 -7.77
CA SER A 331 9.67 -0.59 -7.51
C SER A 331 10.63 -1.77 -7.54
N SER A 332 10.85 -2.37 -8.72
CA SER A 332 11.53 -3.66 -8.82
C SER A 332 12.56 -3.73 -9.95
N SER A 333 13.41 -4.76 -9.87
CA SER A 333 14.38 -5.14 -10.89
C SER A 333 14.35 -6.67 -11.03
N LEU A 334 14.08 -7.18 -12.23
CA LEU A 334 14.02 -8.62 -12.49
C LEU A 334 15.11 -9.07 -13.48
N PRO A 335 15.66 -10.29 -13.33
CA PRO A 335 16.55 -10.89 -14.33
C PRO A 335 15.88 -10.93 -15.71
N GLY A 336 16.59 -10.43 -16.73
CA GLY A 336 16.09 -10.41 -18.12
C GLY A 336 15.01 -9.37 -18.42
N GLN A 337 14.42 -8.74 -17.40
CA GLN A 337 13.39 -7.70 -17.49
C GLN A 337 13.72 -6.57 -16.50
N TYR A 338 14.61 -5.69 -16.96
CA TYR A 338 15.01 -4.35 -16.55
C TYR A 338 14.36 -3.66 -15.32
N THR A 339 15.17 -2.82 -14.66
CA THR A 339 14.80 -2.01 -13.48
C THR A 339 13.68 -1.01 -13.79
N THR A 340 12.76 -0.81 -12.84
CA THR A 340 11.72 0.24 -12.93
C THR A 340 12.38 1.63 -12.84
N PRO A 341 12.27 2.51 -13.84
CA PRO A 341 12.83 3.86 -13.79
C PRO A 341 12.20 4.71 -12.68
N ILE A 342 12.98 5.62 -12.11
CA ILE A 342 12.51 6.55 -11.08
C ILE A 342 11.39 7.45 -11.63
N GLU A 343 11.52 7.88 -12.89
CA GLU A 343 10.53 8.71 -13.57
C GLU A 343 9.18 8.01 -13.70
N THR A 344 9.18 6.69 -13.91
CA THR A 344 7.95 5.89 -13.92
C THR A 344 7.27 5.92 -12.55
N MET A 345 8.04 5.80 -11.47
CA MET A 345 7.50 5.90 -10.11
C MET A 345 6.93 7.30 -9.83
N ASP A 346 7.59 8.35 -10.32
CA ASP A 346 7.09 9.72 -10.24
C ASP A 346 5.75 9.89 -10.96
N ARG A 347 5.60 9.29 -12.15
CA ARG A 347 4.35 9.28 -12.91
C ARG A 347 3.23 8.51 -12.21
N TYR A 348 3.52 7.35 -11.61
CA TYR A 348 2.56 6.62 -10.77
C TYR A 348 2.02 7.52 -9.66
N TYR A 349 2.91 8.16 -8.91
CA TYR A 349 2.52 9.05 -7.82
C TYR A 349 1.62 10.20 -8.30
N ASP A 350 2.04 10.93 -9.33
CA ASP A 350 1.30 12.10 -9.80
C ASP A 350 -0.09 11.74 -10.35
N ASN A 351 -0.22 10.59 -11.04
CA ASN A 351 -1.51 10.10 -11.52
C ASN A 351 -2.42 9.58 -10.40
N CYS A 352 -1.88 8.75 -9.48
CA CYS A 352 -2.65 8.22 -8.36
C CYS A 352 -3.18 9.35 -7.47
N LYS A 353 -2.33 10.33 -7.15
CA LYS A 353 -2.70 11.50 -6.35
C LYS A 353 -3.86 12.30 -6.96
N ALA A 354 -3.91 12.43 -8.29
CA ALA A 354 -4.98 13.15 -8.96
C ALA A 354 -6.34 12.42 -8.90
N GLY A 355 -6.34 11.11 -8.63
CA GLY A 355 -7.53 10.28 -8.52
C GLY A 355 -7.97 10.01 -7.08
N PRO A 356 -8.93 9.09 -6.88
CA PRO A 356 -9.44 8.71 -5.57
C PRO A 356 -8.62 7.56 -4.92
N TRP A 357 -7.31 7.55 -5.12
CA TRP A 357 -6.41 6.57 -4.50
C TRP A 357 -5.94 7.10 -3.17
N VAL A 358 -6.11 6.36 -2.09
CA VAL A 358 -5.65 6.81 -0.75
C VAL A 358 -4.32 6.23 -0.34
N GLY A 359 -3.85 5.19 -1.04
CA GLY A 359 -2.56 4.59 -0.79
C GLY A 359 -1.80 4.28 -2.07
N LEU A 360 -0.49 4.49 -2.03
CA LEU A 360 0.46 4.02 -3.03
C LEU A 360 1.52 3.19 -2.33
N VAL A 361 1.51 1.90 -2.63
CA VAL A 361 2.40 0.91 -2.02
C VAL A 361 3.39 0.41 -3.07
N TRP A 362 4.68 0.58 -2.81
CA TRP A 362 5.72 0.20 -3.75
C TRP A 362 6.14 -1.24 -3.55
N TRP A 363 5.87 -2.11 -4.51
CA TRP A 363 6.38 -3.46 -4.44
C TRP A 363 7.88 -3.52 -4.72
N THR A 364 8.65 -3.81 -3.66
CA THR A 364 10.11 -3.89 -3.74
C THR A 364 10.62 -5.26 -4.22
N SER A 365 9.71 -6.17 -4.60
CA SER A 365 9.95 -7.53 -5.11
C SER A 365 10.96 -8.35 -4.30
N MET A 366 10.79 -8.42 -2.98
CA MET A 366 11.60 -9.30 -2.11
C MET A 366 11.08 -10.76 -2.21
N GLY A 367 11.22 -11.37 -3.39
CA GLY A 367 10.93 -12.79 -3.57
C GLY A 367 11.89 -13.66 -2.76
N LYS A 368 11.42 -14.82 -2.29
CA LYS A 368 12.27 -15.87 -1.71
C LYS A 368 13.42 -16.17 -2.68
N LEU A 369 14.67 -15.85 -2.32
CA LEU A 369 15.95 -16.45 -2.72
C LEU A 369 17.06 -15.39 -2.79
N HIS A 370 17.95 -15.45 -1.79
CA HIS A 370 19.34 -15.03 -1.79
C HIS A 370 19.67 -13.50 -1.86
N PRO A 371 20.22 -12.91 -0.78
CA PRO A 371 20.77 -11.53 -0.79
C PRO A 371 22.00 -11.33 -1.69
N LYS A 372 22.43 -12.37 -2.44
CA LYS A 372 23.51 -12.29 -3.43
C LYS A 372 23.04 -12.42 -4.88
N GLU A 373 21.75 -12.63 -5.14
CA GLU A 373 21.29 -13.02 -6.49
C GLU A 373 20.49 -11.93 -7.22
N ASN A 374 19.84 -10.98 -6.53
CA ASN A 374 19.12 -9.89 -7.19
C ASN A 374 19.12 -8.63 -6.31
N PRO A 375 19.48 -7.45 -6.81
CA PRO A 375 19.22 -6.22 -6.09
C PRO A 375 17.73 -5.87 -6.18
N LEU A 376 17.12 -5.75 -5.00
CA LEU A 376 15.69 -5.68 -4.79
C LEU A 376 15.28 -4.21 -4.71
N GLY A 377 14.67 -3.71 -5.79
CA GLY A 377 13.89 -2.46 -5.76
C GLY A 377 14.49 -1.30 -4.98
N THR A 378 13.66 -0.72 -4.11
CA THR A 378 13.98 0.39 -3.17
C THR A 378 15.32 0.21 -2.42
N LEU A 379 15.61 -0.97 -1.87
CA LEU A 379 16.87 -1.21 -1.16
C LEU A 379 18.06 -1.28 -2.12
N GLY A 380 17.85 -1.78 -3.34
CA GLY A 380 18.85 -1.76 -4.40
C GLY A 380 19.39 -0.36 -4.69
N TYR A 381 18.48 0.62 -4.81
CA TYR A 381 18.82 2.04 -4.98
C TYR A 381 19.55 2.60 -3.77
N VAL A 382 19.01 2.40 -2.57
CA VAL A 382 19.54 2.99 -1.34
C VAL A 382 20.91 2.43 -0.98
N ASP A 383 21.08 1.11 -1.08
CA ASP A 383 22.32 0.43 -0.72
C ASP A 383 23.34 0.42 -1.89
N LYS A 384 23.00 1.03 -3.03
CA LYS A 384 23.86 1.14 -4.22
C LYS A 384 24.29 -0.25 -4.75
N THR A 385 23.36 -1.20 -4.71
CA THR A 385 23.61 -2.60 -5.08
C THR A 385 22.95 -3.01 -6.40
N LEU A 386 22.22 -2.11 -7.07
CA LEU A 386 21.65 -2.38 -8.39
C LEU A 386 22.72 -2.92 -9.36
N VAL A 387 22.31 -3.85 -10.22
CA VAL A 387 23.18 -4.44 -11.23
C VAL A 387 22.57 -4.24 -12.61
N HIS A 388 23.46 -4.08 -13.58
CA HIS A 388 23.17 -3.89 -14.97
C HIS A 388 23.12 -5.24 -15.70
N TYR A 389 21.92 -5.72 -16.00
CA TYR A 389 21.70 -6.89 -16.85
C TYR A 389 21.77 -6.49 -18.33
N THR A 390 22.59 -7.19 -19.12
CA THR A 390 22.67 -7.03 -20.58
C THR A 390 22.65 -8.38 -21.26
N PRO A 391 22.36 -8.46 -22.58
CA PRO A 391 22.55 -9.69 -23.34
C PRO A 391 23.97 -10.28 -23.17
N ASP A 392 24.99 -9.41 -23.10
CA ASP A 392 26.40 -9.80 -22.92
C ASP A 392 26.78 -10.07 -21.45
N SER A 393 25.91 -9.77 -20.49
CA SER A 393 26.12 -9.98 -19.06
C SER A 393 24.79 -10.39 -18.40
N PRO A 394 24.28 -11.60 -18.70
CA PRO A 394 22.98 -12.06 -18.22
C PRO A 394 22.93 -12.29 -16.70
N LYS A 395 24.10 -12.41 -16.06
CA LYS A 395 24.24 -12.48 -14.59
C LYS A 395 24.27 -11.10 -13.90
N GLY A 396 24.20 -10.02 -14.68
CA GLY A 396 24.34 -8.65 -14.17
C GLY A 396 25.80 -8.27 -13.89
N LYS A 397 26.12 -6.99 -14.08
CA LYS A 397 27.38 -6.39 -13.62
C LYS A 397 27.09 -5.14 -12.77
N PRO A 398 27.89 -4.81 -11.75
CA PRO A 398 27.69 -3.56 -11.01
C PRO A 398 27.76 -2.34 -11.93
N TYR A 399 26.99 -1.29 -11.60
CA TYR A 399 27.19 0.03 -12.19
C TYR A 399 28.50 0.65 -11.72
N SER A 400 29.01 1.66 -12.45
CA SER A 400 30.11 2.48 -11.94
C SER A 400 29.71 3.20 -10.65
N LYS A 401 30.69 3.64 -9.86
CA LYS A 401 30.43 4.35 -8.61
C LYS A 401 29.62 5.62 -8.86
N GLU A 402 29.99 6.38 -9.88
CA GLU A 402 29.34 7.62 -10.27
C GLU A 402 27.87 7.39 -10.66
N GLU A 403 27.58 6.31 -11.38
CA GLU A 403 26.21 5.95 -11.76
C GLU A 403 25.39 5.52 -10.54
N SER A 404 25.93 4.64 -9.70
CA SER A 404 25.25 4.19 -8.48
C SER A 404 24.97 5.34 -7.51
N ASP A 405 25.90 6.28 -7.37
CA ASP A 405 25.74 7.49 -6.55
C ASP A 405 24.60 8.36 -7.11
N ARG A 406 24.58 8.62 -8.42
CA ARG A 406 23.49 9.36 -9.07
C ARG A 406 22.13 8.69 -8.85
N TRP A 407 22.02 7.38 -9.06
CA TRP A 407 20.74 6.67 -8.91
C TRP A 407 20.22 6.66 -7.48
N HIS A 408 21.12 6.54 -6.51
CA HIS A 408 20.78 6.69 -5.11
C HIS A 408 20.18 8.08 -4.85
N ASP A 409 20.88 9.13 -5.26
CA ASP A 409 20.46 10.51 -5.01
C ASP A 409 19.13 10.84 -5.69
N ASP A 410 18.96 10.45 -6.96
CA ASP A 410 17.73 10.66 -7.72
C ASP A 410 16.54 9.89 -7.10
N PHE A 411 16.74 8.64 -6.68
CA PHE A 411 15.70 7.83 -6.04
C PHE A 411 15.27 8.42 -4.71
N VAL A 412 16.24 8.79 -3.85
CA VAL A 412 15.97 9.41 -2.56
C VAL A 412 15.28 10.77 -2.74
N ALA A 413 15.67 11.56 -3.74
CA ALA A 413 15.03 12.83 -4.06
C ALA A 413 13.57 12.64 -4.51
N SER A 414 13.30 11.68 -5.41
CA SER A 414 11.96 11.32 -5.85
C SER A 414 11.06 10.91 -4.68
N ARG A 415 11.52 9.99 -3.82
CA ARG A 415 10.78 9.52 -2.65
C ARG A 415 10.52 10.63 -1.63
N LYS A 416 11.52 11.46 -1.34
CA LYS A 416 11.36 12.62 -0.44
C LYS A 416 10.41 13.68 -1.02
N ARG A 417 10.38 13.87 -2.35
CA ARG A 417 9.42 14.76 -3.02
C ARG A 417 7.99 14.30 -2.76
N MET A 418 7.70 13.01 -2.98
CA MET A 418 6.36 12.43 -2.75
C MET A 418 5.94 12.61 -1.28
N PHE A 419 6.83 12.27 -0.34
CA PHE A 419 6.55 12.42 1.08
C PHE A 419 6.30 13.86 1.49
N ARG A 420 7.12 14.81 1.02
CA ARG A 420 6.92 16.24 1.32
C ARG A 420 5.61 16.76 0.74
N ASP A 421 5.24 16.35 -0.47
CA ASP A 421 3.96 16.72 -1.06
C ASP A 421 2.79 16.18 -0.22
N VAL A 422 2.86 14.94 0.28
CA VAL A 422 1.83 14.41 1.19
C VAL A 422 1.83 15.16 2.53
N VAL A 423 2.94 15.12 3.27
CA VAL A 423 3.01 15.57 4.67
C VAL A 423 2.88 17.08 4.82
N TYR A 424 3.55 17.84 3.94
CA TYR A 424 3.62 19.30 4.05
C TYR A 424 2.80 20.03 2.98
N GLY A 425 2.53 19.39 1.84
CA GLY A 425 1.62 19.92 0.83
C GLY A 425 0.16 19.66 1.18
N GLN A 426 -0.26 18.39 1.10
CA GLN A 426 -1.64 17.96 1.29
C GLN A 426 -2.09 18.05 2.75
N PHE A 427 -1.21 17.65 3.68
CA PHE A 427 -1.50 17.60 5.12
C PHE A 427 -0.70 18.61 5.95
N GLY A 428 -0.10 19.62 5.31
CA GLY A 428 0.74 20.61 6.00
C GLY A 428 -0.01 21.38 7.08
N PHE A 429 -1.33 21.56 6.94
CA PHE A 429 -2.17 22.22 7.97
C PHE A 429 -2.23 21.45 9.30
N LEU A 430 -1.92 20.15 9.30
CA LEU A 430 -1.81 19.29 10.49
C LEU A 430 -0.39 19.27 11.06
N ASN A 431 0.60 19.54 10.22
CA ASN A 431 2.03 19.33 10.51
C ASN A 431 2.83 20.64 10.65
N ARG A 432 2.17 21.80 10.61
CA ARG A 432 2.81 23.07 10.94
C ARG A 432 3.07 23.10 12.43
N GLU A 433 4.32 23.37 12.82
CA GLU A 433 4.61 23.79 14.19
C GLU A 433 3.72 25.00 14.48
N SER A 434 2.98 24.94 15.58
CA SER A 434 2.30 26.12 16.11
C SER A 434 3.38 27.16 16.37
N LYS A 435 3.46 28.16 15.48
CA LYS A 435 4.10 29.42 15.81
C LYS A 435 3.21 30.06 16.87
N GLU A 436 3.49 29.77 18.13
CA GLU A 436 3.19 30.69 19.22
C GLU A 436 4.13 31.89 19.12
#